data_AF-A0A0N5CZT2-F1
#
_entry.id   AF-A0A0N5CZT2-F1
#
_cell.length_a   1.000
_cell.length_b   1.000
_cell.length_c   1.000
_cell.angle_alpha   90.00
_cell.angle_beta   90.00
_cell.angle_gamma   90.00
#
_symmetry.space_group_name_H-M   'P 1'
#
loop_
_entity.id
_entity.type
_entity.pdbx_description
1 polymer ?
#
loop_
_entity_poly.entity_id
_entity_poly.type
_entity_poly.pdbx_seq_one_letter_code
_entity_poly.pdbx_strand_id
1 'polypeptide(L)'
;MGTRLGVVIDGFIAVDNFRIKSEDIKYYFLTHAHSDHYCSLDNKWNSGIIYCSPITAQVLPLVTHRSRSKRCGVNKNFIRTLELNVWHRMDGFSVMLLDANHIFGSVMFVFEGDRIPNGRTLVTGDFRADTQFYQNVFAMSILQEVSIFNDLFYLDATYINCTQNEFPSREASTAEICELVNELQKNGSNPITFIVPKIGREQLLVDVATKFKVCEILQK
;
A
#
# COMPACT_ATOMS: atom_id res chain seq x y z
N MET A 1 7.13 5.13 15.55
CA MET A 1 7.42 4.55 14.22
C MET A 1 8.24 5.56 13.44
N GLY A 2 9.50 5.22 13.14
CA GLY A 2 10.37 6.07 12.32
C GLY A 2 9.78 6.21 10.92
N THR A 3 9.91 7.39 10.32
CA THR A 3 9.45 7.63 8.96
C THR A 3 10.28 6.80 8.00
N ARG A 4 9.68 5.78 7.36
CA ARG A 4 10.31 5.08 6.25
C ARG A 4 10.55 6.10 5.14
N LEU A 5 11.81 6.32 4.79
CA LEU A 5 12.16 7.20 3.68
C LEU A 5 11.79 6.45 2.39
N GLY A 6 10.84 6.99 1.63
CA GLY A 6 10.51 6.44 0.31
C GLY A 6 11.71 6.46 -0.64
N VAL A 7 11.56 5.80 -1.77
CA VAL A 7 12.64 5.51 -2.73
C VAL A 7 12.78 6.64 -3.76
N VAL A 8 14.01 6.90 -4.19
CA VAL A 8 14.30 7.68 -5.40
C VAL A 8 15.10 6.81 -6.35
N ILE A 9 14.60 6.61 -7.57
CA ILE A 9 15.26 5.83 -8.62
C ILE A 9 15.85 6.81 -9.63
N ASP A 10 17.18 6.74 -9.78
CA ASP A 10 17.98 7.53 -10.75
C ASP A 10 17.71 9.05 -10.72
N GLY A 11 17.24 9.57 -9.58
CA GLY A 11 17.00 11.00 -9.37
C GLY A 11 15.76 11.59 -10.04
N PHE A 12 15.02 10.83 -10.87
CA PHE A 12 13.85 11.35 -11.60
C PHE A 12 12.51 10.66 -11.27
N ILE A 13 12.54 9.52 -10.58
CA ILE A 13 11.36 8.81 -10.07
C ILE A 13 11.40 8.81 -8.55
N ALA A 14 10.31 9.24 -7.91
CA ALA A 14 10.09 9.10 -6.48
C ALA A 14 8.95 8.11 -6.22
N VAL A 15 9.17 7.11 -5.37
CA VAL A 15 8.13 6.18 -4.91
C VAL A 15 7.95 6.33 -3.41
N ASP A 16 6.73 6.65 -2.97
CA ASP A 16 6.39 6.94 -1.56
C ASP A 16 7.23 8.05 -0.92
N ASN A 17 7.85 8.91 -1.74
CA ASN A 17 8.68 10.01 -1.29
C ASN A 17 8.14 11.35 -1.81
N PHE A 18 7.26 11.96 -1.03
CA PHE A 18 6.64 13.26 -1.34
C PHE A 18 7.30 14.42 -0.59
N ARG A 19 8.38 14.15 0.16
CA ARG A 19 9.15 15.20 0.87
C ARG A 19 10.16 15.87 -0.04
N ILE A 20 10.70 15.12 -0.99
CA ILE A 20 11.66 15.63 -1.95
C ILE A 20 10.93 16.51 -2.96
N LYS A 21 11.32 17.78 -2.98
CA LYS A 21 10.90 18.77 -3.96
C LYS A 21 12.14 19.17 -4.75
N SER A 22 12.51 18.33 -5.71
CA SER A 22 13.52 18.64 -6.71
C SER A 22 12.83 18.81 -8.05
N GLU A 23 13.32 19.74 -8.87
CA GLU A 23 12.91 19.91 -10.27
C GLU A 23 13.31 18.68 -11.12
N ASP A 24 14.25 17.87 -10.64
CA ASP A 24 14.71 16.65 -11.31
C ASP A 24 13.68 15.51 -11.23
N ILE A 25 12.84 15.50 -10.18
CA ILE A 25 11.82 14.46 -9.99
C ILE A 25 10.63 14.76 -10.90
N LYS A 26 10.45 13.93 -11.92
CA LYS A 26 9.38 14.08 -12.92
C LYS A 26 8.18 13.17 -12.64
N TYR A 27 8.41 12.05 -11.97
CA TYR A 27 7.38 11.05 -11.72
C TYR A 27 7.28 10.72 -10.24
N TYR A 28 6.08 10.86 -9.69
CA TYR A 28 5.78 10.47 -8.32
C TYR A 28 4.84 9.27 -8.32
N PHE A 29 5.19 8.20 -7.63
CA PHE A 29 4.38 7.00 -7.48
C PHE A 29 4.01 6.81 -6.02
N LEU A 30 2.77 6.38 -5.77
CA LEU A 30 2.29 5.98 -4.44
C LEU A 30 1.88 4.52 -4.47
N THR A 31 2.55 3.69 -3.67
CA THR A 31 2.28 2.24 -3.58
C THR A 31 0.94 1.98 -2.93
N HIS A 32 0.63 2.70 -1.84
CA HIS A 32 -0.61 2.56 -1.10
C HIS A 32 -0.88 3.75 -0.18
N ALA A 33 -2.10 3.85 0.34
CA ALA A 33 -2.57 5.01 1.08
C ALA A 33 -2.35 4.94 2.60
N HIS A 34 -1.20 4.43 3.08
CA HIS A 34 -0.80 4.55 4.49
C HIS A 34 -0.05 5.85 4.78
N SER A 35 -0.24 6.35 6.01
CA SER A 35 0.14 7.72 6.37
C SER A 35 1.63 8.00 6.41
N ASP A 36 2.44 6.97 6.60
CA ASP A 36 3.90 7.02 6.52
C ASP A 36 4.40 7.07 5.07
N HIS A 37 3.67 6.50 4.10
CA HIS A 37 3.97 6.56 2.67
C HIS A 37 3.51 7.87 2.02
N TYR A 38 2.30 8.35 2.34
CA TYR A 38 1.81 9.62 1.79
C TYR A 38 2.19 10.86 2.62
N CYS A 39 2.89 10.72 3.75
CA CYS A 39 2.95 11.64 4.91
C CYS A 39 2.94 13.17 4.68
N SER A 40 3.42 13.64 3.54
CA SER A 40 3.54 15.06 3.14
C SER A 40 2.53 15.53 2.10
N LEU A 41 1.62 14.65 1.65
CA LEU A 41 0.53 14.97 0.75
C LEU A 41 -0.63 15.62 1.49
N ASP A 42 -1.00 16.81 1.01
CA ASP A 42 -2.21 17.53 1.36
C ASP A 42 -2.64 18.40 0.16
N ASN A 43 -3.64 19.27 0.36
CA ASN A 43 -4.15 20.16 -0.68
C ASN A 43 -3.14 21.18 -1.23
N LYS A 44 -1.95 21.32 -0.63
CA LYS A 44 -0.87 22.19 -1.13
C LYS A 44 0.10 21.47 -2.07
N TRP A 45 -0.11 20.17 -2.32
CA TRP A 45 0.71 19.43 -3.27
C TRP A 45 0.68 20.09 -4.64
N ASN A 46 1.86 20.38 -5.18
CA ASN A 46 2.05 21.00 -6.49
C ASN A 46 3.33 20.54 -7.21
N SER A 47 4.03 19.52 -6.69
CA SER A 47 5.33 19.09 -7.25
C SER A 47 5.20 18.22 -8.50
N GLY A 48 4.03 17.63 -8.77
CA GLY A 48 3.84 16.80 -9.96
C GLY A 48 2.62 15.88 -9.90
N ILE A 49 2.48 15.04 -10.93
CA ILE A 49 1.45 14.01 -10.99
C ILE A 49 1.86 12.82 -10.09
N ILE A 50 0.90 12.33 -9.30
CA ILE A 50 0.98 11.14 -8.46
C ILE A 50 0.31 10.00 -9.19
N TYR A 51 1.09 9.00 -9.57
CA TYR A 51 0.65 7.76 -10.20
C TYR A 51 0.40 6.69 -9.14
N CYS A 52 -0.77 6.04 -9.18
CA CYS A 52 -1.13 4.99 -8.23
C CYS A 52 -2.21 4.08 -8.78
N SER A 53 -2.59 3.06 -8.01
CA SER A 53 -3.69 2.16 -8.37
C SER A 53 -5.05 2.89 -8.38
N PRO A 54 -6.07 2.36 -9.11
CA PRO A 54 -7.40 2.96 -9.14
C PRO A 54 -8.03 3.13 -7.76
N ILE A 55 -7.86 2.14 -6.88
CA ILE A 55 -8.38 2.19 -5.50
C ILE A 55 -7.64 3.27 -4.70
N THR A 56 -6.31 3.32 -4.77
CA THR A 56 -5.51 4.33 -4.06
C THR A 56 -5.93 5.75 -4.48
N ALA A 57 -6.17 5.99 -5.77
CA ALA A 57 -6.61 7.30 -6.26
C ALA A 57 -7.96 7.75 -5.69
N GLN A 58 -8.88 6.82 -5.42
CA GLN A 58 -10.18 7.12 -4.84
C GLN A 58 -10.07 7.48 -3.35
N VAL A 59 -9.27 6.73 -2.59
CA VAL A 59 -9.16 6.91 -1.13
C VAL A 59 -8.19 8.02 -0.73
N LEU A 60 -7.18 8.32 -1.55
CA LEU A 60 -6.11 9.26 -1.21
C LEU A 60 -6.62 10.66 -0.79
N PRO A 61 -7.55 11.31 -1.51
CA PRO A 61 -8.12 12.59 -1.06
C PRO A 61 -8.84 12.51 0.29
N LEU A 62 -9.46 11.37 0.60
CA LEU A 62 -10.18 11.16 1.86
C LEU A 62 -9.20 10.94 3.01
N VAL A 63 -8.15 10.14 2.79
CA VAL A 63 -7.18 9.81 3.85
C VAL A 63 -6.23 10.95 4.17
N THR A 64 -5.92 11.80 3.17
CA THR A 64 -5.08 13.00 3.34
C THR A 64 -5.83 14.20 3.93
N HIS A 65 -7.16 14.19 3.93
CA HIS A 65 -7.96 15.22 4.60
C HIS A 65 -7.73 15.19 6.13
N ARG A 66 -7.37 16.35 6.70
CA ARG A 66 -7.15 16.53 8.14
C ARG A 66 -8.02 17.66 8.67
N SER A 67 -9.22 17.31 9.12
CA SER A 67 -10.22 18.26 9.66
C SER A 67 -9.64 19.14 10.78
N ARG A 68 -8.91 18.54 11.73
CA ARG A 68 -8.30 19.26 12.86
C ARG A 68 -7.33 20.39 12.46
N SER A 69 -6.68 20.28 11.30
CA SER A 69 -5.71 21.28 10.82
C SER A 69 -6.21 22.11 9.65
N LYS A 70 -7.52 22.03 9.32
CA LYS A 70 -8.14 22.68 8.15
C LYS A 70 -7.42 22.36 6.82
N ARG A 71 -6.72 21.23 6.74
CA ARG A 71 -6.06 20.79 5.51
C ARG A 71 -7.02 19.90 4.73
N CYS A 72 -7.35 20.33 3.52
CA CYS A 72 -8.12 19.51 2.61
C CYS A 72 -7.28 18.33 2.10
N GLY A 73 -7.97 17.32 1.57
CA GLY A 73 -7.31 16.23 0.87
C GLY A 73 -6.51 16.74 -0.33
N VAL A 74 -5.58 15.92 -0.79
CA VAL A 74 -4.85 16.18 -2.04
C VAL A 74 -5.85 16.40 -3.19
N ASN A 75 -5.53 17.36 -4.07
CA ASN A 75 -6.38 17.66 -5.21
C ASN A 75 -6.32 16.52 -6.24
N LYS A 76 -7.48 15.99 -6.62
CA LYS A 76 -7.63 14.90 -7.61
C LYS A 76 -6.99 15.21 -8.96
N ASN A 77 -6.84 16.48 -9.32
CA ASN A 77 -6.16 16.89 -10.56
C ASN A 77 -4.69 16.45 -10.62
N PHE A 78 -4.04 16.24 -9.48
CA PHE A 78 -2.67 15.73 -9.41
C PHE A 78 -2.58 14.21 -9.35
N ILE A 79 -3.71 13.49 -9.39
CA ILE A 79 -3.71 12.03 -9.28
C ILE A 79 -3.98 11.44 -10.66
N ARG A 80 -3.20 10.41 -11.03
CA ARG A 80 -3.44 9.60 -12.22
C ARG A 80 -3.43 8.12 -11.85
N THR A 81 -4.42 7.40 -12.35
CA THR A 81 -4.56 5.97 -12.13
C THR A 81 -3.77 5.21 -13.19
N LEU A 82 -3.11 4.14 -12.76
CA LEU A 82 -2.52 3.14 -13.62
C LEU A 82 -3.22 1.81 -13.35
N GLU A 83 -3.71 1.16 -14.39
CA GLU A 83 -4.32 -0.17 -14.28
C GLU A 83 -3.28 -1.22 -13.86
N LEU A 84 -3.72 -2.21 -13.09
CA LEU A 84 -2.85 -3.32 -12.69
C LEU A 84 -2.59 -4.25 -13.87
N ASN A 85 -1.48 -4.99 -13.79
CA ASN A 85 -1.14 -6.10 -14.69
C ASN A 85 -1.00 -5.72 -16.17
N VAL A 86 -0.76 -4.43 -16.46
CA VAL A 86 -0.49 -3.94 -17.81
C VAL A 86 0.71 -2.97 -17.77
N TRP A 87 1.48 -2.96 -18.85
CA TRP A 87 2.58 -2.02 -19.03
C TRP A 87 2.09 -0.63 -19.40
N HIS A 88 2.47 0.36 -18.62
CA HIS A 88 2.22 1.78 -18.89
C HIS A 88 3.50 2.43 -19.40
N ARG A 89 3.47 2.93 -20.63
CA ARG A 89 4.62 3.59 -21.25
C ARG A 89 4.76 5.02 -20.72
N MET A 90 5.97 5.36 -20.29
CA MET A 90 6.40 6.68 -19.85
C MET A 90 7.51 7.21 -20.76
N ASP A 91 8.09 8.37 -20.44
CA ASP A 91 9.21 8.94 -21.20
C ASP A 91 10.51 8.15 -20.97
N GLY A 92 10.81 7.19 -21.84
CA GLY A 92 12.03 6.39 -21.82
C GLY A 92 12.06 5.24 -20.81
N PHE A 93 10.91 4.88 -20.23
CA PHE A 93 10.71 3.67 -19.42
C PHE A 93 9.24 3.23 -19.48
N SER A 94 8.95 2.04 -18.94
CA SER A 94 7.59 1.54 -18.70
C SER A 94 7.44 1.11 -17.24
N VAL A 95 6.21 1.12 -16.75
CA VAL A 95 5.87 0.68 -15.38
C VAL A 95 4.66 -0.26 -15.40
N MET A 96 4.71 -1.32 -14.60
CA MET A 96 3.58 -2.21 -14.33
C MET A 96 3.27 -2.21 -12.84
N LEU A 97 1.98 -2.25 -12.51
CA LEU A 97 1.49 -2.37 -11.14
C LEU A 97 1.08 -3.82 -10.88
N LEU A 98 1.62 -4.44 -9.83
CA LEU A 98 1.23 -5.75 -9.35
C LEU A 98 0.57 -5.63 -7.98
N ASP A 99 -0.39 -6.47 -7.65
CA ASP A 99 -1.01 -6.46 -6.32
C ASP A 99 0.03 -6.82 -5.24
N ALA A 100 0.19 -5.95 -4.23
CA ALA A 100 1.11 -6.17 -3.11
C ALA A 100 0.50 -7.03 -1.99
N ASN A 101 -0.81 -7.33 -2.06
CA ASN A 101 -1.50 -8.13 -1.05
C ASN A 101 -1.30 -7.59 0.39
N HIS A 102 -1.20 -6.26 0.57
CA HIS A 102 -1.03 -5.62 1.88
C HIS A 102 -2.36 -5.06 2.38
N ILE A 103 -2.94 -4.13 1.62
CA ILE A 103 -4.23 -3.48 1.86
C ILE A 103 -4.98 -3.30 0.54
N PHE A 104 -6.27 -2.95 0.59
CA PHE A 104 -7.00 -2.61 -0.64
C PHE A 104 -6.32 -1.48 -1.42
N GLY A 105 -5.95 -1.75 -2.67
CA GLY A 105 -5.26 -0.81 -3.55
C GLY A 105 -3.74 -0.75 -3.41
N SER A 106 -3.13 -1.55 -2.53
CA SER A 106 -1.67 -1.62 -2.44
C SER A 106 -1.06 -2.29 -3.65
N VAL A 107 -0.01 -1.70 -4.21
CA VAL A 107 0.69 -2.23 -5.39
C VAL A 107 2.20 -2.23 -5.22
N MET A 108 2.84 -3.21 -5.84
CA MET A 108 4.24 -3.20 -6.20
C MET A 108 4.40 -2.55 -7.57
N PHE A 109 5.50 -1.84 -7.80
CA PHE A 109 5.86 -1.28 -9.11
C PHE A 109 7.04 -2.02 -9.71
N VAL A 110 6.88 -2.49 -10.95
CA VAL A 110 7.97 -2.99 -11.80
C VAL A 110 8.28 -1.92 -12.83
N PHE A 111 9.49 -1.39 -12.81
CA PHE A 111 9.98 -0.39 -13.77
C PHE A 111 10.96 -1.04 -14.74
N GLU A 112 10.87 -0.73 -16.03
CA GLU A 112 11.76 -1.26 -17.07
C GLU A 112 12.08 -0.24 -18.16
N GLY A 113 13.28 -0.32 -18.73
CA GLY A 113 13.69 0.44 -19.91
C GLY A 113 15.03 1.15 -19.76
N ASP A 114 15.44 1.87 -20.81
CA ASP A 114 16.79 2.42 -20.96
C ASP A 114 17.16 3.44 -19.87
N ARG A 115 16.17 4.11 -19.30
CA ARG A 115 16.36 5.08 -18.20
C ARG A 115 16.24 4.46 -16.81
N ILE A 116 16.03 3.15 -16.71
CA ILE A 116 15.95 2.44 -15.44
C ILE A 116 17.31 1.80 -15.14
N PRO A 117 17.90 2.02 -13.95
CA PRO A 117 19.16 1.39 -13.57
C PRO A 117 19.10 -0.12 -13.76
N ASN A 118 20.14 -0.66 -14.41
CA ASN A 118 20.26 -2.07 -14.78
C ASN A 118 19.10 -2.65 -15.61
N GLY A 119 18.30 -1.80 -16.26
CA GLY A 119 17.22 -2.19 -17.17
C GLY A 119 15.89 -2.55 -16.48
N ARG A 120 15.92 -2.95 -15.21
CA ARG A 120 14.71 -3.30 -14.44
C ARG A 120 14.85 -2.98 -12.94
N THR A 121 13.79 -2.48 -12.33
CA THR A 121 13.72 -2.17 -10.89
C THR A 121 12.36 -2.57 -10.31
N LEU A 122 12.35 -3.32 -9.21
CA LEU A 122 11.15 -3.66 -8.44
C LEU A 122 11.09 -2.83 -7.15
N VAL A 123 9.95 -2.16 -6.91
CA VAL A 123 9.63 -1.53 -5.63
C VAL A 123 8.38 -2.18 -5.06
N THR A 124 8.50 -2.90 -3.94
CA THR A 124 7.37 -3.66 -3.38
C THR A 124 6.35 -2.78 -2.66
N GLY A 125 6.76 -1.59 -2.21
CA GLY A 125 6.04 -0.91 -1.14
C GLY A 125 6.01 -1.79 0.11
N ASP A 126 4.90 -1.74 0.84
CA ASP A 126 4.57 -2.74 1.85
C ASP A 126 3.78 -3.87 1.17
N PHE A 127 4.17 -5.12 1.45
CA PHE A 127 3.56 -6.31 0.82
C PHE A 127 3.49 -7.47 1.80
N ARG A 128 2.59 -8.43 1.55
CA ARG A 128 2.53 -9.68 2.32
C ARG A 128 2.56 -10.89 1.39
N ALA A 129 3.68 -11.60 1.40
CA ALA A 129 3.87 -12.83 0.64
C ALA A 129 3.28 -14.07 1.35
N ASP A 130 1.96 -14.12 1.52
CA ASP A 130 1.27 -15.32 2.01
C ASP A 130 0.76 -16.20 0.85
N THR A 131 0.04 -17.28 1.16
CA THR A 131 -0.49 -18.22 0.16
C THR A 131 -1.32 -17.52 -0.92
N GLN A 132 -2.12 -16.50 -0.57
CA GLN A 132 -2.92 -15.75 -1.53
C GLN A 132 -2.04 -14.99 -2.51
N PHE A 133 -0.94 -14.39 -2.05
CA PHE A 133 0.03 -13.73 -2.91
C PHE A 133 0.64 -14.69 -3.93
N TYR A 134 1.09 -15.88 -3.50
CA TYR A 134 1.67 -16.88 -4.40
C TYR A 134 0.66 -17.53 -5.36
N GLN A 135 -0.64 -17.50 -5.04
CA GLN A 135 -1.71 -17.95 -5.93
C GLN A 135 -1.98 -16.96 -7.07
N ASN A 136 -1.47 -15.73 -7.01
CA ASN A 136 -1.56 -14.77 -8.10
C ASN A 136 -0.57 -15.14 -9.22
N VAL A 137 -1.01 -16.06 -10.10
CA VAL A 137 -0.17 -16.61 -11.18
C VAL A 137 0.40 -15.53 -12.09
N PHE A 138 -0.36 -14.47 -12.37
CA PHE A 138 0.12 -13.37 -13.22
C PHE A 138 1.25 -12.59 -12.54
N ALA A 139 1.07 -12.19 -11.28
CA ALA A 139 2.13 -11.50 -10.55
C ALA A 139 3.38 -12.38 -10.43
N MET A 140 3.18 -13.69 -10.20
CA MET A 140 4.28 -14.65 -10.13
C MET A 140 5.01 -14.86 -11.44
N SER A 141 4.32 -14.88 -12.59
CA SER A 141 5.01 -14.98 -13.88
C SER A 141 5.91 -13.77 -14.13
N ILE A 142 5.43 -12.56 -13.83
CA ILE A 142 6.24 -11.34 -13.97
C ILE A 142 7.42 -11.34 -12.99
N LEU A 143 7.19 -11.69 -11.72
CA LEU A 143 8.23 -11.69 -10.69
C LEU A 143 9.30 -12.77 -10.90
N GLN A 144 8.97 -13.89 -11.56
CA GLN A 144 9.94 -14.92 -11.93
C GLN A 144 10.88 -14.48 -13.06
N GLU A 145 10.45 -13.54 -13.91
CA GLU A 145 11.31 -12.95 -14.94
C GLU A 145 12.32 -11.95 -14.36
N VAL A 146 12.10 -11.47 -13.14
CA VAL A 146 13.01 -10.52 -12.47
C VAL A 146 14.27 -11.27 -12.02
N SER A 147 15.42 -10.84 -12.54
CA SER A 147 16.72 -11.43 -12.27
C SER A 147 17.37 -10.80 -11.04
N ILE A 148 17.55 -11.59 -9.98
CA ILE A 148 18.22 -11.16 -8.74
C ILE A 148 19.66 -10.67 -8.99
N PHE A 149 20.30 -11.09 -10.08
CA PHE A 149 21.71 -10.77 -10.37
C PHE A 149 21.91 -9.42 -11.05
N ASN A 150 20.91 -8.94 -11.80
CA ASN A 150 21.04 -7.70 -12.57
C ASN A 150 20.04 -6.63 -12.10
N ASP A 151 18.91 -7.01 -11.52
CA ASP A 151 17.85 -6.06 -11.24
C ASP A 151 18.00 -5.40 -9.87
N LEU A 152 17.44 -4.20 -9.73
CA LEU A 152 17.44 -3.48 -8.47
C LEU A 152 16.13 -3.71 -7.70
N PHE A 153 16.23 -4.02 -6.40
CA PHE A 153 15.08 -4.34 -5.55
C PHE A 153 14.99 -3.40 -4.35
N TYR A 154 13.83 -2.79 -4.18
CA TYR A 154 13.45 -2.08 -2.96
C TYR A 154 12.33 -2.85 -2.26
N LEU A 155 12.72 -3.63 -1.25
CA LEU A 155 11.84 -4.59 -0.57
C LEU A 155 11.26 -4.05 0.74
N ASP A 156 10.06 -4.54 1.10
CA ASP A 156 9.56 -4.48 2.46
C ASP A 156 10.44 -5.31 3.40
N ALA A 157 11.08 -4.63 4.33
CA ALA A 157 11.96 -5.22 5.32
C ALA A 157 11.37 -5.15 6.74
N THR A 158 10.07 -4.87 6.88
CA THR A 158 9.40 -4.67 8.18
C THR A 158 9.68 -5.80 9.18
N TYR A 159 9.73 -7.04 8.71
CA TYR A 159 9.96 -8.22 9.54
C TYR A 159 11.31 -8.91 9.31
N ILE A 160 12.27 -8.28 8.60
CA ILE A 160 13.55 -8.93 8.24
C ILE A 160 14.38 -9.35 9.47
N ASN A 161 14.23 -8.65 10.59
CA ASN A 161 14.93 -8.92 11.85
C ASN A 161 13.99 -9.52 12.91
N CYS A 162 12.83 -10.03 12.53
CA CYS A 162 11.90 -10.63 13.48
C CYS A 162 12.44 -11.98 13.98
N THR A 163 12.35 -12.23 15.29
CA THR A 163 12.72 -13.51 15.90
C THR A 163 11.61 -14.55 15.81
N GLN A 164 10.38 -14.12 15.47
CA GLN A 164 9.26 -15.00 15.23
C GLN A 164 9.36 -15.57 13.81
N ASN A 165 9.49 -16.89 13.71
CA ASN A 165 9.66 -17.56 12.43
C ASN A 165 8.38 -17.58 11.57
N GLU A 166 7.21 -17.66 12.22
CA GLU A 166 5.93 -17.74 11.52
C GLU A 166 4.86 -16.89 12.20
N PHE A 167 4.06 -16.21 11.38
CA PHE A 167 2.87 -15.48 11.81
C PHE A 167 1.62 -16.25 11.37
N PRO A 168 0.53 -16.18 12.14
CA PRO A 168 -0.75 -16.75 11.72
C PRO A 168 -1.21 -16.17 10.37
N SER A 169 -1.94 -17.00 9.61
CA SER A 169 -2.61 -16.54 8.38
C SER A 169 -3.69 -15.51 8.73
N ARG A 170 -4.19 -14.77 7.72
CA ARG A 170 -5.27 -13.81 7.90
C ARG A 170 -6.53 -14.48 8.44
N GLU A 171 -6.82 -15.68 7.94
CA GLU A 171 -7.96 -16.50 8.32
C GLU A 171 -7.81 -17.00 9.76
N ALA A 172 -6.62 -17.49 10.12
CA ALA A 172 -6.34 -17.94 11.49
C ALA A 172 -6.47 -16.79 12.50
N SER A 173 -5.87 -15.62 12.21
CA SER A 173 -6.02 -14.43 13.06
C SER A 173 -7.48 -13.98 13.17
N THR A 174 -8.24 -14.04 12.06
CA THR A 174 -9.66 -13.67 12.07
C THR A 174 -10.49 -14.65 12.89
N ALA A 175 -10.21 -15.95 12.80
CA ALA A 175 -10.86 -16.99 13.59
C ALA A 175 -10.61 -16.77 15.10
N GLU A 176 -9.37 -16.54 15.49
CA GLU A 176 -8.97 -16.26 16.88
C GLU A 176 -9.65 -14.99 17.42
N ILE A 177 -9.67 -13.92 16.63
CA ILE A 177 -10.40 -12.68 16.98
C ILE A 177 -11.89 -12.97 17.21
N CYS A 178 -12.51 -13.80 16.36
CA CYS A 178 -13.91 -14.15 16.53
C CYS A 178 -14.17 -14.99 17.79
N GLU A 179 -13.26 -15.89 18.14
CA GLU A 179 -13.37 -16.65 19.39
C GLU A 179 -13.30 -15.72 20.60
N LEU A 180 -12.33 -14.80 20.60
CA LEU A 180 -12.20 -13.78 21.65
C LEU A 180 -13.44 -12.90 21.77
N VAL A 181 -14.01 -12.44 20.66
CA VAL A 181 -15.26 -11.65 20.66
C VAL A 181 -16.41 -12.42 21.32
N ASN A 182 -16.56 -13.70 20.99
CA ASN A 182 -17.60 -14.55 21.55
C ASN A 182 -17.43 -14.74 23.06
N GLU A 183 -16.20 -14.94 23.54
CA GLU A 183 -15.89 -15.03 24.97
C GLU A 183 -16.18 -13.73 25.71
N LEU A 184 -15.75 -12.60 25.16
CA LEU A 184 -16.02 -11.27 25.74
C LEU A 184 -17.51 -10.99 25.84
N GLN A 185 -18.30 -11.32 24.81
CA GLN A 185 -19.76 -11.17 24.83
C GLN A 185 -20.42 -12.07 25.88
N LYS A 186 -20.00 -13.33 25.99
CA LYS A 186 -20.49 -14.26 27.03
C LYS A 186 -20.19 -13.75 28.45
N ASN A 187 -19.08 -13.05 28.62
CA ASN A 187 -18.68 -12.42 29.87
C ASN A 187 -19.31 -11.03 30.09
N GLY A 188 -20.26 -10.61 29.23
CA GLY A 188 -21.02 -9.37 29.39
C GLY A 188 -20.33 -8.10 28.86
N SER A 189 -19.23 -8.23 28.11
CA SER A 189 -18.53 -7.07 27.54
C SER A 189 -19.21 -6.59 26.26
N ASN A 190 -19.90 -5.45 26.32
CA ASN A 190 -20.55 -4.78 25.19
C ASN A 190 -20.63 -3.26 25.45
N PRO A 191 -20.14 -2.38 24.55
CA PRO A 191 -19.60 -2.64 23.22
C PRO A 191 -18.15 -3.14 23.18
N ILE A 192 -17.82 -3.91 22.16
CA ILE A 192 -16.44 -4.31 21.82
C ILE A 192 -15.91 -3.33 20.77
N THR A 193 -14.76 -2.73 21.05
CA THR A 193 -14.13 -1.73 20.17
C THR A 193 -12.87 -2.30 19.52
N PHE A 194 -12.79 -2.21 18.20
CA PHE A 194 -11.61 -2.56 17.41
C PHE A 194 -10.77 -1.32 17.13
N ILE A 195 -9.50 -1.34 17.54
CA ILE A 195 -8.54 -0.28 17.21
C ILE A 195 -7.78 -0.73 15.96
N VAL A 196 -8.06 -0.08 14.83
CA VAL A 196 -7.43 -0.38 13.54
C VAL A 196 -6.79 0.87 12.92
N PRO A 197 -5.82 0.72 12.00
CA PRO A 197 -5.34 1.83 11.19
C PRO A 197 -6.48 2.46 10.38
N LYS A 198 -6.23 3.67 9.84
CA LYS A 198 -7.23 4.39 9.02
C LYS A 198 -7.71 3.57 7.82
N ILE A 199 -6.82 2.76 7.23
CA ILE A 199 -7.12 1.78 6.18
C ILE A 199 -6.26 0.52 6.36
N GLY A 200 -6.71 -0.64 5.85
CA GLY A 200 -5.92 -1.87 5.79
C GLY A 200 -6.36 -3.03 6.69
N ARG A 201 -7.57 -2.96 7.25
CA ARG A 201 -8.19 -4.03 8.07
C ARG A 201 -9.68 -4.19 7.77
N GLU A 202 -10.12 -3.69 6.64
CA GLU A 202 -11.54 -3.64 6.24
C GLU A 202 -12.11 -5.06 6.14
N GLN A 203 -11.39 -5.99 5.52
CA GLN A 203 -11.85 -7.38 5.37
C GLN A 203 -12.05 -8.06 6.72
N LEU A 204 -11.10 -7.91 7.65
CA LEU A 204 -11.23 -8.41 9.02
C LEU A 204 -12.51 -7.88 9.70
N LEU A 205 -12.77 -6.58 9.58
CA LEU A 205 -13.95 -5.95 10.17
C LEU A 205 -15.25 -6.47 9.53
N VAL A 206 -15.27 -6.65 8.21
CA VAL A 206 -16.41 -7.23 7.47
C VAL A 206 -16.65 -8.68 7.89
N ASP A 207 -15.60 -9.49 8.00
CA ASP A 207 -15.71 -10.91 8.36
C ASP A 207 -16.25 -11.08 9.78
N VAL A 208 -15.72 -10.30 10.73
CA VAL A 208 -16.21 -10.28 12.12
C VAL A 208 -17.67 -9.79 12.16
N ALA A 209 -17.99 -8.67 11.51
CA ALA A 209 -19.35 -8.13 11.49
C ALA A 209 -20.36 -9.12 10.88
N THR A 210 -19.97 -9.81 9.81
CA THR A 210 -20.78 -10.83 9.14
C THR A 210 -21.04 -12.02 10.06
N LYS A 211 -20.00 -12.52 10.75
CA LYS A 211 -20.13 -13.66 11.67
C LYS A 211 -21.07 -13.35 12.84
N PHE A 212 -20.99 -12.15 13.41
CA PHE A 212 -21.82 -11.75 14.55
C PHE A 212 -23.13 -11.05 14.17
N LYS A 213 -23.41 -10.86 12.87
CA LYS A 213 -24.59 -10.15 12.34
C LYS A 213 -24.75 -8.75 12.95
N VAL A 214 -23.64 -8.05 13.16
CA VAL A 214 -23.63 -6.68 13.71
C VAL A 214 -23.49 -5.68 12.56
N CYS A 215 -24.34 -4.67 12.51
CA CYS A 215 -24.41 -3.71 11.40
C CYS A 215 -23.79 -2.32 11.71
N GLU A 216 -23.28 -2.10 12.92
CA GLU A 216 -22.74 -0.79 13.31
C GLU A 216 -21.21 -0.82 13.50
N ILE A 217 -20.49 -0.27 12.52
CA ILE A 217 -19.09 0.12 12.64
C ILE A 217 -19.06 1.62 12.94
N LEU A 218 -18.89 1.98 14.21
CA LEU A 218 -18.73 3.38 14.62
C LEU A 218 -17.25 3.80 14.45
N GLN A 219 -16.94 4.55 13.39
CA GLN A 219 -15.67 5.28 13.30
C GLN A 219 -15.78 6.54 14.17
N LYS A 220 -15.02 6.59 15.27
CA LYS A 220 -14.87 7.80 16.11
C LYS A 220 -13.79 8.75 15.57
#